data_AF-A0A0Q6VUL6-F1
#
_entry.id   AF-A0A0Q6VUL6-F1
#
_cell.length_a   1.000
_cell.length_b   1.000
_cell.length_c   1.000
_cell.angle_alpha   90.00
_cell.angle_beta   90.00
_cell.angle_gamma   90.00
#
_symmetry.space_group_name_H-M   'P 1'
#
loop_
_entity.id
_entity.type
_entity.pdbx_description
1 polymer ?
#
loop_
_entity_poly.entity_id
_entity_poly.type
_entity_poly.pdbx_seq_one_letter_code
_entity_poly.pdbx_strand_id
1 'polypeptide(L)'
;MKEFIESEKPQSMEGAVSLMERLGAVFNAVRDDYEGGYLTSFKSLVQADVFDNELEQASGLLSSGYHVAAAVIARTVLETAVADLCERQDPKIPRQKLAKMNDDLAKAGVYSSLKQKKILALSAVGNSAAHGKHDEFSAADVKSMISDIRDLIDGWLSE
;
A
#
# COMPACT_ATOMS: atom_id res chain seq x y z
N MET A 1 7.92 22.02 -5.18
CA MET A 1 8.90 22.27 -6.28
C MET A 1 8.63 23.58 -7.00
N LYS A 2 7.37 23.95 -7.29
CA LYS A 2 7.02 25.30 -7.77
C LYS A 2 7.46 26.41 -6.80
N GLU A 3 7.14 26.31 -5.51
CA GLU A 3 7.64 27.25 -4.48
C GLU A 3 9.17 27.37 -4.43
N PHE A 4 9.91 26.27 -4.62
CA PHE A 4 11.38 26.30 -4.65
C PHE A 4 11.91 27.07 -5.87
N ILE A 5 11.37 26.79 -7.06
CA ILE A 5 11.71 27.49 -8.30
C ILE A 5 11.31 28.98 -8.25
N GLU A 6 10.21 29.28 -7.55
CA GLU A 6 9.72 30.65 -7.39
C GLU A 6 10.53 31.43 -6.34
N SER A 7 10.98 30.77 -5.27
CA SER A 7 11.86 31.35 -4.25
C SER A 7 13.32 31.49 -4.69
N GLU A 8 13.73 30.83 -5.77
CA GLU A 8 15.04 31.02 -6.41
C GLU A 8 15.14 32.35 -7.16
N LYS A 9 14.00 32.94 -7.58
CA LYS A 9 13.97 34.24 -8.25
C LYS A 9 14.31 35.35 -7.26
N PRO A 10 15.35 36.17 -7.53
CA PRO A 10 15.68 37.31 -6.68
C PRO A 10 14.51 38.30 -6.66
N GLN A 11 14.09 38.70 -5.47
CA GLN A 11 13.11 39.76 -5.31
C GLN A 11 13.78 41.13 -5.39
N SER A 12 12.99 42.18 -5.66
CA SER A 12 13.51 43.55 -5.72
C SER A 12 14.17 43.92 -4.38
N MET A 13 15.40 44.44 -4.44
CA MET A 13 16.24 44.78 -3.28
C MET A 13 16.75 43.58 -2.45
N GLU A 14 16.72 42.36 -2.99
CA GLU A 14 17.20 41.19 -2.28
C GLU A 14 18.71 40.96 -2.45
N GLY A 15 19.43 40.77 -1.33
CA GLY A 15 20.84 40.40 -1.31
C GLY A 15 21.06 38.88 -1.35
N ALA A 16 22.30 38.45 -1.61
CA ALA A 16 22.65 37.03 -1.66
C ALA A 16 22.37 36.29 -0.33
N VAL A 17 22.52 36.97 0.81
CA VAL A 17 22.28 36.41 2.15
C VAL A 17 20.79 36.16 2.39
N SER A 18 19.93 37.13 2.10
CA SER A 18 18.48 36.99 2.25
C SER A 18 17.88 35.94 1.31
N LEU A 19 18.45 35.79 0.10
CA LEU A 19 18.09 34.71 -0.83
C LEU A 19 18.44 33.34 -0.23
N MET A 20 19.65 33.19 0.33
CA MET A 20 20.08 31.94 0.98
C MET A 20 19.22 31.60 2.20
N GLU A 21 18.85 32.59 3.01
CA GLU A 21 17.97 32.37 4.18
C GLU A 21 16.58 31.87 3.76
N ARG A 22 15.98 32.46 2.72
CA ARG A 22 14.68 32.00 2.20
C ARG A 22 14.76 30.58 1.64
N LEU A 23 15.78 30.28 0.83
CA LEU A 23 15.97 28.93 0.29
C LEU A 23 16.21 27.91 1.42
N GLY A 24 16.98 28.30 2.45
CA GLY A 24 17.17 27.50 3.65
C GLY A 24 15.87 27.23 4.42
N ALA A 25 14.97 28.21 4.52
CA ALA A 25 13.66 28.02 5.14
C ALA A 25 12.77 27.04 4.38
N VAL A 26 12.73 27.12 3.04
CA VAL A 26 11.99 26.15 2.20
C VAL A 26 12.58 24.75 2.34
N PHE A 27 13.90 24.62 2.37
CA PHE A 27 14.57 23.33 2.54
C PHE A 27 14.34 22.73 3.94
N ASN A 28 14.38 23.56 4.98
CA ASN A 28 14.06 23.14 6.35
C ASN A 28 12.60 22.68 6.46
N ALA A 29 11.65 23.38 5.85
CA ALA A 29 10.26 22.94 5.84
C ALA A 29 10.09 21.55 5.18
N VAL A 30 10.76 21.32 4.04
CA VAL A 30 10.74 20.00 3.37
C VAL A 30 11.42 18.92 4.21
N ARG A 31 12.52 19.24 4.89
CA ARG A 31 13.17 18.33 5.83
C ARG A 31 12.24 18.00 6.98
N ASP A 32 11.60 19.00 7.57
CA ASP A 32 10.69 18.82 8.71
C ASP A 32 9.46 17.99 8.29
N ASP A 33 8.95 18.15 7.06
CA ASP A 33 7.90 17.29 6.50
C ASP A 33 8.37 15.83 6.30
N TYR A 34 9.62 15.64 5.86
CA TYR A 34 10.24 14.33 5.70
C TYR A 34 10.46 13.64 7.05
N GLU A 35 11.08 14.33 8.00
CA GLU A 35 11.35 13.83 9.35
C GLU A 35 10.04 13.63 10.14
N GLY A 36 9.04 14.49 9.91
CA GLY A 36 7.71 14.39 10.49
C GLY A 36 6.82 13.30 9.88
N GLY A 37 7.29 12.57 8.86
CA GLY A 37 6.58 11.42 8.29
C GLY A 37 5.44 11.77 7.32
N TYR A 38 5.25 13.04 6.96
CA TYR A 38 4.17 13.48 6.06
C TYR A 38 4.28 12.85 4.66
N LEU A 39 5.49 12.68 4.15
CA LEU A 39 5.72 12.01 2.86
C LEU A 39 5.35 10.52 2.89
N THR A 40 5.56 9.86 4.03
CA THR A 40 5.15 8.47 4.25
C THR A 40 3.62 8.37 4.30
N SER A 41 2.97 9.30 5.01
CA SER A 41 1.50 9.39 5.05
C SER A 41 0.90 9.61 3.65
N PHE A 42 1.47 10.52 2.86
CA PHE A 42 1.03 10.75 1.48
C PHE A 42 1.19 9.52 0.60
N LYS A 43 2.33 8.80 0.69
CA LYS A 43 2.52 7.52 -0.02
C LYS A 43 1.43 6.52 0.35
N SER A 44 1.11 6.38 1.64
CA SER A 44 0.07 5.47 2.13
C SER A 44 -1.32 5.81 1.57
N LEU A 45 -1.68 7.11 1.50
CA LEU A 45 -2.96 7.55 0.93
C LEU A 45 -3.07 7.24 -0.56
N VAL A 46 -2.01 7.50 -1.33
CA VAL A 46 -1.99 7.16 -2.77
C VAL A 46 -2.07 5.65 -2.99
N GLN A 47 -1.38 4.85 -2.16
CA GLN A 47 -1.48 3.40 -2.22
C GLN A 47 -2.91 2.90 -1.94
N ALA A 48 -3.58 3.50 -0.96
CA ALA A 48 -4.98 3.18 -0.65
C ALA A 48 -5.90 3.40 -1.85
N ASP A 49 -5.81 4.56 -2.50
CA ASP A 49 -6.62 4.91 -3.67
C ASP A 49 -6.37 3.95 -4.85
N VAL A 50 -5.12 3.58 -5.08
CA VAL A 50 -4.76 2.57 -6.09
C VAL A 50 -5.37 1.21 -5.76
N PHE A 51 -5.26 0.75 -4.51
CA PHE A 51 -5.83 -0.53 -4.10
C PHE A 51 -7.36 -0.55 -4.20
N ASP A 52 -8.03 0.54 -3.83
CA ASP A 52 -9.49 0.64 -3.94
C ASP A 52 -9.96 0.53 -5.39
N ASN A 53 -9.30 1.23 -6.31
CA ASN A 53 -9.59 1.15 -7.73
C ASN A 53 -9.34 -0.27 -8.30
N GLU A 54 -8.28 -0.96 -7.86
CA GLU A 54 -8.02 -2.36 -8.27
C GLU A 54 -9.06 -3.34 -7.72
N LEU A 55 -9.48 -3.17 -6.46
CA LEU A 55 -10.55 -3.98 -5.85
C LEU A 55 -11.93 -3.69 -6.45
N GLU A 56 -12.16 -2.47 -6.91
CA GLU A 56 -13.36 -2.12 -7.70
C GLU A 56 -13.34 -2.81 -9.06
N GLN A 57 -12.21 -2.84 -9.77
CA GLN A 57 -12.06 -3.62 -11.00
C GLN A 57 -12.30 -5.11 -10.77
N ALA A 58 -11.74 -5.68 -9.70
CA ALA A 58 -12.02 -7.07 -9.30
C ALA A 58 -13.52 -7.30 -9.06
N SER A 59 -14.21 -6.35 -8.40
CA SER A 59 -15.65 -6.40 -8.15
C SER A 59 -16.46 -6.35 -9.46
N GLY A 60 -16.05 -5.52 -10.43
CA GLY A 60 -16.67 -5.42 -11.75
C GLY A 60 -16.53 -6.71 -12.56
N LEU A 61 -15.35 -7.32 -12.56
CA LEU A 61 -15.11 -8.62 -13.20
C LEU A 61 -15.95 -9.72 -12.56
N LEU A 62 -16.00 -9.77 -11.24
CA LEU A 62 -16.81 -10.74 -10.50
C LEU A 62 -18.30 -10.61 -10.87
N SER A 63 -18.81 -9.37 -10.93
CA SER A 63 -20.20 -9.09 -11.31
C SER A 63 -20.51 -9.49 -12.77
N SER A 64 -19.49 -9.53 -13.61
CA SER A 64 -19.57 -9.99 -15.01
C SER A 64 -19.37 -11.50 -15.18
N GLY A 65 -19.22 -12.25 -14.08
CA GLY A 65 -19.03 -13.72 -14.08
C GLY A 65 -17.56 -14.17 -14.15
N TYR A 66 -16.60 -13.24 -14.24
CA TYR A 66 -15.17 -13.52 -14.37
C TYR A 66 -14.48 -13.66 -13.01
N HIS A 67 -14.98 -14.56 -12.15
CA HIS A 67 -14.50 -14.74 -10.78
C HIS A 67 -13.02 -15.16 -10.68
N VAL A 68 -12.50 -15.94 -11.64
CA VAL A 68 -11.07 -16.30 -11.68
C VAL A 68 -10.19 -15.05 -11.88
N ALA A 69 -10.54 -14.21 -12.85
CA ALA A 69 -9.80 -12.97 -13.11
C ALA A 69 -9.91 -11.99 -11.93
N ALA A 70 -11.10 -11.87 -11.34
CA ALA A 70 -11.31 -11.09 -10.13
C ALA A 70 -10.42 -11.56 -8.96
N ALA A 71 -10.31 -12.87 -8.74
CA ALA A 71 -9.45 -13.44 -7.70
C ALA A 71 -7.96 -13.17 -7.92
N VAL A 72 -7.50 -13.19 -9.18
CA VAL A 72 -6.11 -12.86 -9.53
C VAL A 72 -5.81 -11.39 -9.23
N ILE A 73 -6.70 -10.46 -9.60
CA ILE A 73 -6.52 -9.03 -9.28
C ILE A 73 -6.51 -8.80 -7.78
N ALA A 74 -7.50 -9.35 -7.06
CA ALA A 74 -7.58 -9.21 -5.61
C ALA A 74 -6.33 -9.77 -4.90
N ARG A 75 -5.77 -10.89 -5.40
CA ARG A 75 -4.50 -11.43 -4.88
C ARG A 75 -3.34 -10.45 -5.07
N THR A 76 -3.23 -9.81 -6.23
CA THR A 76 -2.15 -8.86 -6.51
C THR A 76 -2.20 -7.68 -5.55
N VAL A 77 -3.40 -7.19 -5.23
CA VAL A 77 -3.62 -6.15 -4.21
C VAL A 77 -3.12 -6.62 -2.85
N LEU A 78 -3.55 -7.80 -2.40
CA LEU A 78 -3.12 -8.37 -1.11
C LEU A 78 -1.60 -8.53 -1.02
N GLU A 79 -0.96 -9.05 -2.08
CA GLU A 79 0.49 -9.23 -2.09
C GLU A 79 1.25 -7.91 -2.02
N THR A 80 0.76 -6.88 -2.73
CA THR A 80 1.36 -5.55 -2.72
C THR A 80 1.22 -4.90 -1.35
N ALA A 81 0.02 -4.92 -0.78
CA ALA A 81 -0.24 -4.35 0.55
C ALA A 81 0.58 -5.04 1.66
N VAL A 82 0.71 -6.38 1.62
CA VAL A 82 1.57 -7.12 2.57
C VAL A 82 3.05 -6.76 2.38
N ALA A 83 3.52 -6.58 1.15
CA ALA A 83 4.89 -6.17 0.91
C ALA A 83 5.16 -4.72 1.36
N ASP A 84 4.19 -3.82 1.22
CA ASP A 84 4.28 -2.46 1.75
C ASP A 84 4.41 -2.46 3.27
N LEU A 85 3.64 -3.33 3.96
CA LEU A 85 3.81 -3.52 5.40
C LEU A 85 5.22 -4.00 5.75
N CYS A 86 5.80 -4.93 4.99
CA CYS A 86 7.18 -5.38 5.18
C CYS A 86 8.19 -4.22 5.05
N GLU A 87 7.97 -3.30 4.12
CA GLU A 87 8.84 -2.13 3.90
C GLU A 87 8.79 -1.13 5.06
N ARG A 88 7.64 -1.03 5.74
CA ARG A 88 7.43 -0.13 6.89
C ARG A 88 8.07 -0.62 8.19
N GLN A 89 8.56 -1.87 8.24
CA GLN A 89 9.18 -2.43 9.44
C GLN A 89 10.60 -1.92 9.64
N ASP A 90 11.04 -1.85 10.90
CA ASP A 90 12.43 -1.61 11.28
C ASP A 90 12.93 -2.72 12.23
N PRO A 91 13.85 -3.61 11.78
CA PRO A 91 14.47 -3.64 10.46
C PRO A 91 13.48 -4.05 9.36
N LYS A 92 13.72 -3.57 8.14
CA LYS A 92 12.90 -3.90 6.97
C LYS A 92 12.86 -5.40 6.72
N ILE A 93 11.67 -5.92 6.42
CA ILE A 93 11.49 -7.32 6.02
C ILE A 93 11.68 -7.42 4.49
N PRO A 94 12.56 -8.30 3.97
CA PRO A 94 12.77 -8.43 2.53
C PRO A 94 11.53 -8.90 1.77
N ARG A 95 11.31 -8.34 0.58
CA ARG A 95 10.23 -8.79 -0.31
C ARG A 95 10.50 -10.22 -0.80
N GLN A 96 9.49 -11.07 -0.71
CA GLN A 96 9.55 -12.50 -1.02
C GLN A 96 8.14 -13.05 -1.29
N LYS A 97 7.94 -14.37 -1.27
CA LYS A 97 6.61 -14.97 -1.46
C LYS A 97 5.63 -14.51 -0.38
N LEU A 98 4.38 -14.24 -0.75
CA LEU A 98 3.31 -13.79 0.15
C LEU A 98 3.23 -14.60 1.45
N ALA A 99 3.24 -15.93 1.39
CA ALA A 99 3.19 -16.78 2.57
C ALA A 99 4.33 -16.51 3.57
N LYS A 100 5.54 -16.27 3.05
CA LYS A 100 6.72 -16.04 3.87
C LYS A 100 6.76 -14.62 4.43
N MET A 101 6.34 -13.63 3.64
CA MET A 101 6.12 -12.26 4.14
C MET A 101 5.08 -12.25 5.27
N ASN A 102 3.98 -13.00 5.10
CA ASN A 102 2.93 -13.12 6.10
C ASN A 102 3.46 -13.70 7.44
N ASP A 103 4.26 -14.75 7.36
CA ASP A 103 4.89 -15.35 8.54
C ASP A 103 5.87 -14.42 9.23
N ASP A 104 6.65 -13.66 8.47
CA ASP A 104 7.67 -12.77 9.03
C ASP A 104 7.02 -11.54 9.70
N LEU A 105 5.96 -10.98 9.12
CA LEU A 105 5.16 -9.92 9.76
C LEU A 105 4.47 -10.40 11.04
N ALA A 106 3.91 -11.61 11.05
CA ALA A 106 3.32 -12.19 12.25
C ALA A 106 4.38 -12.42 13.36
N LYS A 107 5.58 -12.89 13.00
CA LYS A 107 6.70 -13.07 13.95
C LYS A 107 7.21 -11.73 14.49
N ALA A 108 7.19 -10.69 13.67
CA ALA A 108 7.51 -9.33 14.08
C ALA A 108 6.41 -8.68 14.94
N GLY A 109 5.26 -9.34 15.12
CA GLY A 109 4.16 -8.84 15.95
C GLY A 109 3.31 -7.76 15.29
N VAL A 110 3.47 -7.52 13.98
CA VAL A 110 2.72 -6.50 13.22
C VAL A 110 1.23 -6.77 13.24
N TYR A 111 0.84 -8.04 13.26
CA TYR A 111 -0.55 -8.42 13.43
C TYR A 111 -0.71 -9.76 14.16
N SER A 112 -1.93 -9.99 14.64
CA SER A 112 -2.29 -11.19 15.39
C SER A 112 -2.23 -12.47 14.54
N SER A 113 -2.14 -13.62 15.21
CA SER A 113 -2.24 -14.93 14.57
C SER A 113 -3.56 -15.14 13.83
N LEU A 114 -4.63 -14.45 14.24
CA LEU A 114 -5.91 -14.47 13.55
C LEU A 114 -5.82 -13.77 12.18
N LYS A 115 -5.23 -12.57 12.12
CA LYS A 115 -4.95 -11.85 10.87
C LYS A 115 -4.03 -12.68 9.97
N GLN A 116 -2.98 -13.32 10.52
CA GLN A 116 -2.09 -14.22 9.77
C GLN A 116 -2.85 -15.35 9.07
N LYS A 117 -3.75 -16.04 9.80
CA LYS A 117 -4.58 -17.13 9.25
C LYS A 117 -5.56 -16.64 8.19
N LYS A 118 -6.15 -15.45 8.38
CA LYS A 118 -7.01 -14.80 7.38
C LYS A 118 -6.25 -14.57 6.07
N ILE A 119 -5.07 -13.95 6.12
CA ILE A 119 -4.21 -13.72 4.95
C ILE A 119 -3.82 -15.03 4.27
N LEU A 120 -3.56 -16.09 5.04
CA LEU A 120 -3.25 -17.41 4.48
C LEU A 120 -4.43 -17.99 3.68
N ALA A 121 -5.65 -17.87 4.18
CA ALA A 121 -6.86 -18.32 3.49
C ALA A 121 -7.08 -17.53 2.18
N LEU A 122 -6.93 -16.20 2.22
CA LEU A 122 -7.03 -15.33 1.03
C LEU A 122 -5.94 -15.69 0.00
N SER A 123 -4.72 -15.95 0.46
CA SER A 123 -3.62 -16.38 -0.41
C SER A 123 -3.89 -17.74 -1.05
N ALA A 124 -4.62 -18.64 -0.39
CA ALA A 124 -4.98 -19.94 -0.97
C ALA A 124 -5.93 -19.76 -2.16
N VAL A 125 -7.01 -18.98 -2.00
CA VAL A 125 -7.96 -18.67 -3.08
C VAL A 125 -7.24 -18.05 -4.27
N GLY A 126 -6.42 -17.01 -4.05
CA GLY A 126 -5.67 -16.37 -5.11
C GLY A 126 -4.62 -17.29 -5.78
N ASN A 127 -4.02 -18.22 -5.04
CA ASN A 127 -3.11 -19.22 -5.61
C ASN A 127 -3.86 -20.19 -6.52
N SER A 128 -5.00 -20.71 -6.07
CA SER A 128 -5.83 -21.61 -6.88
C SER A 128 -6.28 -20.93 -8.17
N ALA A 129 -6.68 -19.65 -8.11
CA ALA A 129 -7.03 -18.86 -9.31
C ALA A 129 -5.85 -18.72 -10.29
N ALA A 130 -4.67 -18.31 -9.81
CA ALA A 130 -3.50 -18.10 -10.67
C ALA A 130 -2.93 -19.40 -11.28
N HIS A 131 -3.24 -20.55 -10.68
CA HIS A 131 -2.80 -21.87 -11.15
C HIS A 131 -3.91 -22.67 -11.86
N GLY A 132 -5.04 -22.03 -12.20
CA GLY A 132 -6.10 -22.64 -13.01
C GLY A 132 -6.95 -23.69 -12.28
N LYS A 133 -6.92 -23.70 -10.94
CA LYS A 133 -7.65 -24.66 -10.10
C LYS A 133 -9.04 -24.13 -9.74
N HIS A 134 -9.87 -23.96 -10.76
CA HIS A 134 -11.15 -23.25 -10.61
C HIS A 134 -12.16 -23.98 -9.71
N ASP A 135 -12.01 -25.29 -9.51
CA ASP A 135 -12.90 -26.08 -8.67
C ASP A 135 -12.59 -25.97 -7.15
N GLU A 136 -11.47 -25.33 -6.78
CA GLU A 136 -11.06 -25.17 -5.37
C GLU A 136 -11.68 -23.94 -4.68
N PHE A 137 -12.37 -23.07 -5.42
CA PHE A 137 -12.99 -21.85 -4.89
C PHE A 137 -14.19 -21.42 -5.72
N SER A 138 -15.09 -20.65 -5.11
CA SER A 138 -16.33 -20.17 -5.73
C SER A 138 -16.33 -18.65 -5.92
N ALA A 139 -17.26 -18.15 -6.73
CA ALA A 139 -17.51 -16.71 -6.84
C ALA A 139 -17.86 -16.05 -5.49
N ALA A 140 -18.49 -16.80 -4.57
CA ALA A 140 -18.78 -16.32 -3.22
C ALA A 140 -17.50 -16.15 -2.39
N ASP A 141 -16.54 -17.09 -2.53
CA ASP A 141 -15.24 -16.98 -1.88
C ASP A 141 -14.46 -15.75 -2.39
N VAL A 142 -14.53 -15.47 -3.70
CA VAL A 142 -13.91 -14.27 -4.29
C VAL A 142 -14.58 -12.99 -3.80
N LYS A 143 -15.91 -12.98 -3.66
CA LYS A 143 -16.65 -11.85 -3.10
C LYS A 143 -16.17 -11.54 -1.68
N SER A 144 -16.10 -12.57 -0.84
CA SER A 144 -15.59 -12.45 0.53
C SER A 144 -14.14 -12.01 0.54
N MET A 145 -13.30 -12.56 -0.34
CA MET A 145 -11.89 -12.19 -0.48
C MET A 145 -11.70 -10.70 -0.77
N ILE A 146 -12.48 -10.13 -1.70
CA ILE A 146 -12.40 -8.69 -2.02
C ILE A 146 -12.77 -7.84 -0.80
N SER A 147 -13.87 -8.18 -0.10
CA SER A 147 -14.28 -7.46 1.11
C SER A 147 -13.24 -7.56 2.21
N ASP A 148 -12.72 -8.76 2.43
CA ASP A 148 -11.75 -9.05 3.47
C ASP A 148 -10.41 -8.33 3.26
N ILE A 149 -10.00 -8.14 2.00
CA ILE A 149 -8.79 -7.39 1.65
C ILE A 149 -9.00 -5.89 1.89
N ARG A 150 -10.18 -5.33 1.56
CA ARG A 150 -10.49 -3.93 1.92
C ARG A 150 -10.39 -3.72 3.42
N ASP A 151 -11.04 -4.57 4.21
CA ASP A 151 -11.01 -4.46 5.67
C ASP A 151 -9.59 -4.53 6.25
N LEU A 152 -8.72 -5.34 5.64
CA LEU A 152 -7.31 -5.41 6.04
C LEU A 152 -6.57 -4.11 5.74
N ILE A 153 -6.73 -3.58 4.53
CA ILE A 153 -6.06 -2.34 4.07
C ILE A 153 -6.52 -1.15 4.90
N ASP A 154 -7.82 -0.99 5.13
CA ASP A 154 -8.39 0.07 5.97
C ASP A 154 -7.82 0.01 7.39
N GLY A 155 -7.70 -1.19 7.94
CA GLY A 155 -7.08 -1.44 9.24
C GLY A 155 -5.59 -1.09 9.30
N TRP A 156 -4.86 -1.18 8.19
CA TRP A 156 -3.42 -0.86 8.11
C TRP A 156 -3.12 0.61 7.79
N LEU A 157 -4.12 1.36 7.32
CA LEU A 157 -4.01 2.80 7.05
C LEU A 157 -4.39 3.65 8.27
N SER A 158 -5.15 3.07 9.20
CA SER A 158 -5.63 3.73 10.42
C SER A 158 -4.66 3.64 11.60
N GLU A 159 -3.54 2.91 11.45
CA GLU A 159 -2.47 2.71 12.44
C GLU A 159 -1.21 3.51 12.07
#